data_AF-A0A8D9GAF1-F1
#
_entry.id   AF-A0A8D9GAF1-F1
#
_cell.length_a   1.000
_cell.length_b   1.000
_cell.length_c   1.000
_cell.angle_alpha   90.00
_cell.angle_beta   90.00
_cell.angle_gamma   90.00
#
_symmetry.space_group_name_H-M   'P 1'
#
loop_
_entity.id
_entity.type
_entity.pdbx_description
1 polymer ?
#
loop_
_entity_poly.entity_id
_entity_poly.type
_entity_poly.pdbx_seq_one_letter_code
_entity_poly.pdbx_strand_id
1 'polypeptide(L)'
;MLNVSKKNHSSHNSIRNRRGRSESKWPQRLSVRILTLNRPKQLNALNSNMITRLMQMFLEYEEDPNVKIVILKGQGRAFCVGGDPLPVFRDIVIQGKSWRVGADFFSEQYKLDHIMATYSKVQISILNGIVMGGGAGISVHGRFRIATEKTVFAMPETELGLFPDVGASYFLSRLPGFFGEYVGLTGARLDGAEMLACGLATHFVPSSRLTALEADLCKVGSSDPVTFASAILNAYTKHPKLKQHSAYYRQVYNIFFHLLLLLVFEFDGYLLSSFNSSLRRLDVIDRCFSRRTMEEIISALEKEAIEKPNEWISATIRALKKASPASLKISLRSIREGRFQGVEQCLIREYRMVCHVLKREISKDFVEGCRAVVIDKDRNPKWEPRSLEEMKDNMVERYFERVDEEDGWEDLKLSPRKNLPALIIAKL
;
A
#
# COMPACT_ATOMS: atom_id res chain seq x y z
N MET A 1 -16.18 -2.91 -19.72
CA MET A 1 -15.32 -3.97 -20.29
C MET A 1 -13.89 -3.76 -19.84
N LEU A 2 -13.33 -4.70 -19.08
CA LEU A 2 -11.89 -4.75 -18.83
C LEU A 2 -11.19 -5.01 -20.16
N ASN A 3 -10.50 -4.00 -20.71
CA ASN A 3 -9.48 -4.23 -21.71
C ASN A 3 -8.15 -4.38 -20.96
N VAL A 4 -7.89 -5.58 -20.42
CA VAL A 4 -6.52 -5.98 -20.11
C VAL A 4 -5.85 -6.19 -21.46
N SER A 5 -5.32 -5.09 -22.02
CA SER A 5 -4.69 -5.14 -23.32
C SER A 5 -3.41 -5.97 -23.22
N LYS A 6 -3.43 -7.20 -23.75
CA LYS A 6 -2.21 -7.84 -24.23
C LYS A 6 -1.74 -7.00 -25.43
N LYS A 7 -0.94 -5.96 -25.20
CA LYS A 7 -0.25 -5.29 -26.31
C LYS A 7 0.84 -6.24 -26.82
N ASN A 8 0.48 -7.10 -27.76
CA ASN A 8 1.44 -7.69 -28.68
C ASN A 8 1.68 -6.63 -29.77
N HIS A 9 2.82 -5.95 -29.76
CA HIS A 9 3.21 -5.11 -30.90
C HIS A 9 3.74 -6.02 -32.02
N SER A 10 2.98 -6.17 -33.11
CA SER A 10 3.49 -6.73 -34.37
C SER A 10 3.10 -5.84 -35.54
N SER A 11 4.03 -5.00 -35.98
CA SER A 11 3.97 -4.36 -37.30
C SER A 11 4.27 -5.41 -38.37
N HIS A 12 3.29 -5.70 -39.22
CA HIS A 12 3.46 -6.54 -40.40
C HIS A 12 4.31 -5.82 -41.46
N ASN A 13 5.39 -6.45 -41.90
CA ASN A 13 5.93 -6.26 -43.24
C ASN A 13 6.34 -7.62 -43.78
N SER A 14 5.55 -8.15 -44.72
CA SER A 14 5.82 -9.41 -45.41
C SER A 14 6.81 -9.18 -46.55
N ILE A 15 8.07 -9.56 -46.35
CA ILE A 15 9.01 -9.73 -47.46
C ILE A 15 8.89 -11.17 -47.94
N ARG A 16 8.27 -11.38 -49.10
CA ARG A 16 8.19 -12.69 -49.77
C ARG A 16 9.58 -13.05 -50.30
N ASN A 17 10.16 -14.15 -49.81
CA ASN A 17 11.32 -14.77 -50.45
C ASN A 17 10.89 -16.03 -51.22
N ARG A 18 11.34 -16.15 -52.48
CA ARG A 18 11.03 -17.26 -53.39
C ARG A 18 11.83 -18.50 -52.98
N ARG A 19 11.23 -19.38 -52.16
CA ARG A 19 11.46 -20.83 -52.09
C ARG A 19 10.54 -21.39 -51.00
N GLY A 20 9.63 -22.28 -51.40
CA GLY A 20 8.56 -22.79 -50.55
C GLY A 20 9.07 -23.66 -49.40
N ARG A 21 9.07 -23.09 -48.19
CA ARG A 21 8.79 -23.75 -46.90
C ARG A 21 8.24 -22.66 -45.97
N SER A 22 6.95 -22.69 -45.67
CA SER A 22 6.38 -21.86 -44.61
C SER A 22 6.65 -22.55 -43.27
N GLU A 23 7.79 -22.26 -42.65
CA GLU A 23 7.86 -22.37 -41.20
C GLU A 23 6.89 -21.35 -40.62
N SER A 24 5.84 -21.82 -39.96
CA SER A 24 4.98 -20.98 -39.16
C SER A 24 5.82 -20.40 -38.02
N LYS A 25 6.40 -19.21 -38.24
CA LYS A 25 6.94 -18.39 -37.16
C LYS A 25 5.76 -17.95 -36.29
N TRP A 26 5.37 -18.81 -35.35
CA TRP A 26 4.55 -18.39 -34.23
C TRP A 26 5.24 -17.18 -33.59
N PRO A 27 4.55 -16.05 -33.37
CA PRO A 27 5.17 -14.90 -32.74
C PRO A 27 5.72 -15.35 -31.38
N GLN A 28 7.03 -15.20 -31.18
CA GLN A 28 7.67 -15.46 -29.90
C GLN A 28 6.88 -14.73 -28.83
N ARG A 29 6.20 -15.48 -27.94
CA ARG A 29 5.50 -14.89 -26.82
C ARG A 29 6.57 -14.22 -25.96
N LEU A 30 6.44 -12.90 -25.76
CA LEU A 30 7.38 -12.15 -24.92
C LEU A 30 7.50 -12.84 -23.55
N SER A 31 8.69 -12.85 -22.97
CA SER A 31 8.92 -13.39 -21.62
C SER A 31 8.31 -12.51 -20.52
N VAL A 32 7.94 -11.27 -20.86
CA VAL A 32 7.30 -10.30 -20.00
C VAL A 32 5.79 -10.25 -20.26
N ARG A 33 4.99 -10.14 -19.20
CA ARG A 33 3.55 -9.85 -19.26
C ARG A 33 3.30 -8.49 -18.60
N ILE A 34 2.66 -7.57 -19.32
CA ILE A 34 2.28 -6.27 -18.77
C ILE A 34 0.77 -6.26 -18.52
N LEU A 35 0.39 -6.10 -17.26
CA LEU A 35 -0.97 -5.95 -16.77
C LEU A 35 -1.24 -4.46 -16.55
N THR A 36 -2.29 -3.92 -17.17
CA THR A 36 -2.67 -2.51 -17.02
C THR A 36 -4.07 -2.40 -16.41
N LEU A 37 -4.17 -1.80 -15.23
CA LEU A 37 -5.45 -1.42 -14.62
C LEU A 37 -6.03 -0.27 -15.43
N ASN A 38 -7.23 -0.45 -15.99
CA ASN A 38 -7.82 0.46 -16.96
C ASN A 38 -9.25 0.87 -16.59
N ARG A 39 -9.40 1.49 -15.42
CA ARG A 39 -10.60 2.24 -14.99
C ARG A 39 -10.19 3.67 -14.58
N PRO A 40 -9.58 4.47 -15.48
CA PRO A 40 -9.01 5.77 -15.13
C PRO A 40 -10.05 6.76 -14.58
N LYS A 41 -11.33 6.65 -15.00
CA LYS A 41 -12.44 7.46 -14.47
C LYS A 41 -12.73 7.19 -12.99
N GLN A 42 -12.47 5.98 -12.50
CA GLN A 42 -12.58 5.58 -11.09
C GLN A 42 -11.21 5.48 -10.43
N LEU A 43 -10.17 6.08 -11.02
CA LEU A 43 -8.79 6.04 -10.49
C LEU A 43 -8.27 4.62 -10.26
N ASN A 44 -8.73 3.70 -11.12
CA ASN A 44 -8.39 2.29 -11.05
C ASN A 44 -8.79 1.61 -9.73
N ALA A 45 -9.87 2.06 -9.08
CA ALA A 45 -10.47 1.36 -7.95
C ALA A 45 -10.85 -0.09 -8.33
N LEU A 46 -10.51 -1.04 -7.45
CA LEU A 46 -10.69 -2.48 -7.64
C LEU A 46 -12.15 -2.88 -7.42
N ASN A 47 -12.70 -3.61 -8.39
CA ASN A 47 -13.98 -4.31 -8.22
C ASN A 47 -13.75 -5.82 -8.31
N SER A 48 -14.78 -6.62 -7.98
CA SER A 48 -14.65 -8.09 -7.93
C SER A 48 -14.14 -8.67 -9.25
N ASN A 49 -14.61 -8.19 -10.40
CA ASN A 49 -14.14 -8.65 -11.71
C ASN A 49 -12.64 -8.40 -11.92
N MET A 50 -12.14 -7.20 -11.54
CA MET A 50 -10.71 -6.91 -11.60
C MET A 50 -9.90 -7.85 -10.71
N ILE A 51 -10.35 -8.10 -9.49
CA ILE A 51 -9.68 -8.96 -8.51
C ILE A 51 -9.61 -10.38 -9.04
N THR A 52 -10.76 -10.98 -9.40
CA THR A 52 -10.83 -12.33 -9.94
C THR A 52 -9.99 -12.47 -11.21
N ARG A 53 -10.02 -11.47 -12.10
CA ARG A 53 -9.24 -11.52 -13.34
C ARG A 53 -7.74 -11.41 -13.09
N LEU A 54 -7.29 -10.54 -12.19
CA LEU A 54 -5.89 -10.44 -11.79
C LEU A 54 -5.43 -11.76 -11.19
N MET A 55 -6.19 -12.31 -10.25
CA MET A 55 -5.89 -13.59 -9.61
C MET A 55 -5.70 -14.70 -10.63
N GLN A 56 -6.65 -14.86 -11.56
CA GLN A 56 -6.55 -15.83 -12.66
C GLN A 56 -5.27 -15.63 -13.48
N MET A 57 -4.95 -14.39 -13.85
CA MET A 57 -3.76 -14.10 -14.67
C MET A 57 -2.46 -14.38 -13.93
N PHE A 58 -2.36 -14.05 -12.63
CA PHE A 58 -1.18 -14.37 -11.84
C PHE A 58 -0.99 -15.89 -11.75
N LEU A 59 -2.04 -16.66 -11.45
CA LEU A 59 -1.98 -18.12 -11.41
C LEU A 59 -1.58 -18.73 -12.76
N GLU A 60 -2.22 -18.30 -13.86
CA GLU A 60 -1.87 -18.77 -15.22
C GLU A 60 -0.41 -18.44 -15.57
N TYR A 61 0.04 -17.24 -15.23
CA TYR A 61 1.40 -16.79 -15.54
C TYR A 61 2.46 -17.42 -14.65
N GLU A 62 2.09 -17.91 -13.48
CA GLU A 62 3.00 -18.63 -12.60
C GLU A 62 3.38 -19.99 -13.20
N GLU A 63 2.41 -20.67 -13.81
CA GLU A 63 2.61 -21.99 -14.42
C GLU A 63 3.19 -21.91 -15.85
N ASP A 64 3.04 -20.79 -16.58
CA ASP A 64 3.57 -20.66 -17.95
C ASP A 64 5.11 -20.52 -17.95
N PRO A 65 5.91 -21.52 -18.38
CA PRO A 65 7.37 -21.47 -18.33
C PRO A 65 7.96 -20.36 -19.23
N ASN A 66 7.19 -19.84 -20.18
CA ASN A 66 7.59 -18.72 -21.04
C ASN A 66 7.48 -17.38 -20.32
N VAL A 67 6.64 -17.25 -19.28
CA VAL A 67 6.55 -16.03 -18.49
C VAL A 67 7.65 -16.02 -17.44
N LYS A 68 8.44 -14.95 -17.43
CA LYS A 68 9.54 -14.70 -16.49
C LYS A 68 9.30 -13.49 -15.61
N ILE A 69 8.66 -12.45 -16.15
CA ILE A 69 8.37 -11.19 -15.45
C ILE A 69 6.91 -10.82 -15.65
N VAL A 70 6.24 -10.40 -14.57
CA VAL A 70 4.92 -9.77 -14.60
C VAL A 70 5.06 -8.33 -14.14
N ILE A 71 4.68 -7.38 -15.02
CA ILE A 71 4.65 -5.95 -14.72
C ILE A 71 3.19 -5.54 -14.50
N LEU A 72 2.90 -4.86 -13.40
CA LEU A 72 1.60 -4.28 -13.11
C LEU A 72 1.68 -2.75 -13.07
N LYS A 73 0.78 -2.08 -13.80
CA LYS A 73 0.70 -0.62 -13.86
C LYS A 73 -0.75 -0.13 -13.96
N GLY A 74 -0.98 1.15 -13.65
CA GLY A 74 -2.27 1.81 -13.84
C GLY A 74 -2.29 2.72 -15.07
N GLN A 75 -3.47 2.85 -15.69
CA GLN A 75 -3.74 3.85 -16.72
C GLN A 75 -4.22 5.16 -16.09
N GLY A 76 -3.70 6.30 -16.56
CA GLY A 76 -4.15 7.63 -16.15
C GLY A 76 -3.41 8.17 -14.93
N ARG A 77 -4.11 8.91 -14.05
CA ARG A 77 -3.51 9.67 -12.94
C ARG A 77 -3.27 8.85 -11.65
N ALA A 78 -3.69 7.59 -11.64
CA ALA A 78 -3.58 6.71 -10.48
C ALA A 78 -3.01 5.36 -10.90
N PHE A 79 -2.22 4.76 -10.02
CA PHE A 79 -1.97 3.34 -10.10
C PHE A 79 -3.25 2.59 -9.72
N CYS A 80 -3.71 2.75 -8.47
CA CYS A 80 -4.93 2.19 -7.91
C CYS A 80 -5.26 2.87 -6.57
N VAL A 81 -6.51 3.26 -6.35
CA VAL A 81 -6.98 3.94 -5.12
C VAL A 81 -7.72 3.02 -4.14
N GLY A 82 -7.50 1.71 -4.24
CA GLY A 82 -8.09 0.72 -3.34
C GLY A 82 -9.35 0.06 -3.90
N GLY A 83 -10.12 -0.60 -3.04
CA GLY A 83 -11.40 -1.21 -3.40
C GLY A 83 -12.44 -0.15 -3.78
N ASP A 84 -13.41 -0.52 -4.62
CA ASP A 84 -14.59 0.26 -4.93
C ASP A 84 -15.63 -0.01 -3.81
N PRO A 85 -15.82 0.88 -2.82
CA PRO A 85 -16.68 0.59 -1.67
C PRO A 85 -18.18 0.69 -2.01
N LEU A 86 -18.52 1.34 -3.13
CA LEU A 86 -19.91 1.64 -3.49
C LEU A 86 -20.79 0.40 -3.69
N PRO A 87 -20.34 -0.66 -4.40
CA PRO A 87 -21.14 -1.88 -4.52
C PRO A 87 -21.38 -2.57 -3.18
N VAL A 88 -20.35 -2.71 -2.35
CA VAL A 88 -20.45 -3.34 -1.01
C VAL A 88 -21.39 -2.55 -0.12
N PHE A 89 -21.23 -1.23 -0.07
CA PHE A 89 -22.13 -0.35 0.67
C PHE A 89 -23.56 -0.49 0.19
N ARG A 90 -23.80 -0.42 -1.13
CA ARG A 90 -25.15 -0.51 -1.70
C ARG A 90 -25.80 -1.86 -1.40
N ASP A 91 -25.05 -2.94 -1.47
CA ASP A 91 -25.56 -4.28 -1.21
C ASP A 91 -25.93 -4.47 0.26
N ILE A 92 -25.06 -4.07 1.19
CA ILE A 92 -25.27 -4.27 2.63
C ILE A 92 -26.28 -3.26 3.20
N VAL A 93 -26.15 -1.99 2.84
CA VAL A 93 -26.89 -0.89 3.50
C VAL A 93 -28.21 -0.59 2.80
N ILE A 94 -28.21 -0.56 1.46
CA ILE A 94 -29.41 -0.16 0.70
C ILE A 94 -30.30 -1.37 0.38
N GLN A 95 -29.70 -2.49 0.01
CA GLN A 95 -30.45 -3.71 -0.36
C GLN A 95 -30.66 -4.67 0.82
N GLY A 96 -30.08 -4.39 1.99
CA GLY A 96 -30.21 -5.24 3.17
C GLY A 96 -29.62 -6.65 2.98
N LYS A 97 -28.67 -6.83 2.04
CA LYS A 97 -28.00 -8.11 1.86
C LYS A 97 -27.12 -8.43 3.06
N SER A 98 -26.83 -9.72 3.24
CA SER A 98 -25.93 -10.20 4.28
C SER A 98 -24.55 -9.53 4.18
N TRP A 99 -23.94 -9.25 5.33
CA TRP A 99 -22.56 -8.78 5.47
C TRP A 99 -21.57 -9.71 4.75
N ARG A 100 -21.92 -10.99 4.58
CA ARG A 100 -21.16 -12.00 3.85
C ARG A 100 -20.80 -11.58 2.42
N VAL A 101 -21.66 -10.81 1.74
CA VAL A 101 -21.35 -10.30 0.38
C VAL A 101 -20.13 -9.36 0.40
N GLY A 102 -20.01 -8.55 1.46
CA GLY A 102 -18.81 -7.74 1.68
C GLY A 102 -17.62 -8.62 2.03
N ALA A 103 -17.81 -9.60 2.92
CA ALA A 103 -16.73 -10.51 3.31
C ALA A 103 -16.17 -11.29 2.11
N ASP A 104 -17.01 -11.73 1.18
CA ASP A 104 -16.59 -12.41 -0.06
C ASP A 104 -15.68 -11.50 -0.90
N PHE A 105 -16.01 -10.21 -1.02
CA PHE A 105 -15.15 -9.25 -1.73
C PHE A 105 -13.76 -9.14 -1.09
N PHE A 106 -13.69 -8.99 0.23
CA PHE A 106 -12.41 -8.93 0.95
C PHE A 106 -11.66 -10.27 0.92
N SER A 107 -12.36 -11.40 0.98
CA SER A 107 -11.79 -12.74 0.85
C SER A 107 -11.06 -12.90 -0.47
N GLU A 108 -11.69 -12.52 -1.58
CA GLU A 108 -11.08 -12.57 -2.90
C GLU A 108 -9.91 -11.60 -3.05
N GLN A 109 -10.02 -10.39 -2.47
CA GLN A 109 -8.92 -9.43 -2.43
C GLN A 109 -7.71 -10.00 -1.66
N TYR A 110 -7.90 -10.54 -0.47
CA TYR A 110 -6.81 -11.05 0.36
C TYR A 110 -6.20 -12.34 -0.20
N LYS A 111 -6.97 -13.18 -0.90
CA LYS A 111 -6.41 -14.29 -1.69
C LYS A 111 -5.50 -13.79 -2.80
N LEU A 112 -5.88 -12.73 -3.52
CA LEU A 112 -5.03 -12.09 -4.52
C LEU A 112 -3.76 -11.54 -3.86
N ASP A 113 -3.87 -10.82 -2.75
CA ASP A 113 -2.72 -10.27 -2.02
C ASP A 113 -1.76 -11.37 -1.56
N HIS A 114 -2.27 -12.50 -1.04
CA HIS A 114 -1.47 -13.68 -0.68
C HIS A 114 -0.74 -14.28 -1.88
N ILE A 115 -1.42 -14.45 -3.01
CA ILE A 115 -0.81 -14.96 -4.26
C ILE A 115 0.34 -14.07 -4.69
N MET A 116 0.15 -12.74 -4.62
CA MET A 116 1.17 -11.77 -5.01
C MET A 116 2.36 -11.75 -4.02
N ALA A 117 2.09 -11.85 -2.71
CA ALA A 117 3.13 -11.93 -1.68
C ALA A 117 3.95 -13.23 -1.72
N THR A 118 3.36 -14.32 -2.19
CA THR A 118 4.01 -15.63 -2.32
C THR A 118 4.30 -16.00 -3.78
N TYR A 119 4.36 -15.00 -4.66
CA TYR A 119 4.53 -15.23 -6.08
C TYR A 119 5.96 -15.68 -6.41
N SER A 120 6.09 -16.75 -7.19
CA SER A 120 7.40 -17.36 -7.47
C SER A 120 8.20 -16.67 -8.59
N LYS A 121 7.53 -15.86 -9.41
CA LYS A 121 8.16 -15.12 -10.52
C LYS A 121 8.40 -13.67 -10.18
N VAL A 122 9.22 -13.00 -11.00
CA VAL A 122 9.55 -11.59 -10.78
C VAL A 122 8.32 -10.72 -11.04
N GLN A 123 7.81 -10.09 -9.98
CA GLN A 123 6.79 -9.06 -10.06
C GLN A 123 7.42 -7.66 -10.00
N ILE A 124 6.98 -6.79 -10.91
CA ILE A 124 7.36 -5.37 -10.96
C ILE A 124 6.08 -4.52 -10.91
N SER A 125 5.97 -3.63 -9.92
CA SER A 125 4.87 -2.67 -9.80
C SER A 125 5.35 -1.27 -10.19
N ILE A 126 4.74 -0.66 -11.22
CA ILE A 126 5.02 0.73 -11.63
C ILE A 126 4.00 1.66 -10.99
N LEU A 127 4.40 2.34 -9.93
CA LEU A 127 3.56 3.14 -9.03
C LEU A 127 3.39 4.59 -9.51
N ASN A 128 3.13 4.79 -10.80
CA ASN A 128 3.04 6.12 -11.40
C ASN A 128 1.67 6.77 -11.15
N GLY A 129 1.52 7.44 -10.01
CA GLY A 129 0.28 8.12 -9.59
C GLY A 129 -0.15 7.73 -8.19
N ILE A 130 -1.43 7.93 -7.88
CA ILE A 130 -2.01 7.61 -6.57
C ILE A 130 -2.01 6.09 -6.31
N VAL A 131 -1.57 5.68 -5.13
CA VAL A 131 -1.55 4.31 -4.59
C VAL A 131 -2.20 4.34 -3.20
N MET A 132 -3.39 3.77 -3.03
CA MET A 132 -4.08 3.77 -1.73
C MET A 132 -4.80 2.45 -1.46
N GLY A 133 -4.97 2.07 -0.20
CA GLY A 133 -5.72 0.88 0.24
C GLY A 133 -5.34 -0.39 -0.49
N GLY A 134 -6.33 -1.07 -1.07
CA GLY A 134 -6.10 -2.25 -1.94
C GLY A 134 -5.09 -2.05 -3.08
N GLY A 135 -4.84 -0.81 -3.53
CA GLY A 135 -3.75 -0.50 -4.45
C GLY A 135 -2.36 -0.74 -3.85
N ALA A 136 -2.19 -0.51 -2.55
CA ALA A 136 -1.00 -0.94 -1.83
C ALA A 136 -0.89 -2.47 -1.83
N GLY A 137 -1.96 -3.19 -1.47
CA GLY A 137 -2.02 -4.67 -1.45
C GLY A 137 -1.55 -5.29 -2.76
N ILE A 138 -2.11 -4.85 -3.89
CA ILE A 138 -1.71 -5.38 -5.21
C ILE A 138 -0.38 -4.82 -5.74
N SER A 139 0.47 -4.22 -4.90
CA SER A 139 1.73 -3.63 -5.38
C SER A 139 2.93 -3.77 -4.46
N VAL A 140 2.77 -3.57 -3.14
CA VAL A 140 3.86 -3.53 -2.15
C VAL A 140 4.48 -4.91 -1.90
N HIS A 141 3.74 -5.96 -2.20
CA HIS A 141 4.20 -7.35 -2.15
C HIS A 141 5.16 -7.71 -3.29
N GLY A 142 5.16 -6.91 -4.37
CA GLY A 142 6.03 -7.13 -5.53
C GLY A 142 7.51 -6.96 -5.21
N ARG A 143 8.36 -7.76 -5.87
CA ARG A 143 9.82 -7.74 -5.69
C ARG A 143 10.43 -6.38 -6.05
N PHE A 144 9.95 -5.75 -7.11
CA PHE A 144 10.37 -4.41 -7.52
C PHE A 144 9.19 -3.45 -7.51
N ARG A 145 9.36 -2.29 -6.87
CA ARG A 145 8.33 -1.29 -6.65
C ARG A 145 8.89 0.06 -7.08
N ILE A 146 8.42 0.54 -8.22
CA ILE A 146 9.00 1.70 -8.90
C ILE A 146 8.12 2.91 -8.61
N ALA A 147 8.60 3.80 -7.76
CA ALA A 147 7.99 5.09 -7.55
C ALA A 147 8.45 6.12 -8.60
N THR A 148 7.69 7.18 -8.74
CA THR A 148 7.96 8.34 -9.61
C THR A 148 7.67 9.63 -8.85
N GLU A 149 7.97 10.77 -9.45
CA GLU A 149 7.59 12.08 -8.92
C GLU A 149 6.06 12.29 -8.80
N LYS A 150 5.25 11.42 -9.41
CA LYS A 150 3.79 11.45 -9.37
C LYS A 150 3.21 10.49 -8.33
N THR A 151 4.03 9.65 -7.72
CA THR A 151 3.56 8.68 -6.73
C THR A 151 3.04 9.40 -5.49
N VAL A 152 1.84 9.01 -5.05
CA VAL A 152 1.26 9.45 -3.78
C VAL A 152 0.67 8.22 -3.10
N PHE A 153 1.32 7.75 -2.06
CA PHE A 153 0.92 6.61 -1.24
C PHE A 153 0.18 7.06 0.01
N ALA A 154 -0.89 6.36 0.40
CA ALA A 154 -1.52 6.52 1.71
C ALA A 154 -2.38 5.30 2.08
N MET A 155 -2.63 5.13 3.39
CA MET A 155 -3.57 4.17 3.96
C MET A 155 -4.66 4.93 4.76
N PRO A 156 -5.66 5.54 4.09
CA PRO A 156 -6.63 6.43 4.72
C PRO A 156 -7.84 5.71 5.37
N GLU A 157 -7.76 4.40 5.59
CA GLU A 157 -8.90 3.55 5.98
C GLU A 157 -9.51 3.95 7.33
N THR A 158 -8.72 4.50 8.25
CA THR A 158 -9.21 4.95 9.57
C THR A 158 -10.19 6.13 9.46
N GLU A 159 -10.11 6.95 8.40
CA GLU A 159 -11.09 8.00 8.10
C GLU A 159 -12.40 7.46 7.51
N LEU A 160 -12.40 6.21 7.06
CA LEU A 160 -13.57 5.53 6.50
C LEU A 160 -14.25 4.61 7.51
N GLY A 161 -13.78 4.52 8.77
CA GLY A 161 -14.28 3.54 9.73
C GLY A 161 -13.82 2.11 9.44
N LEU A 162 -12.72 1.96 8.69
CA LEU A 162 -12.01 0.72 8.44
C LEU A 162 -10.61 0.79 9.06
N PHE A 163 -9.76 -0.21 8.86
CA PHE A 163 -8.37 -0.23 9.31
C PHE A 163 -7.46 -0.50 8.09
N PRO A 164 -6.16 -0.13 8.13
CA PRO A 164 -5.22 -0.52 7.10
C PRO A 164 -5.18 -2.04 6.94
N ASP A 165 -5.62 -2.54 5.80
CA ASP A 165 -5.79 -3.96 5.50
C ASP A 165 -4.90 -4.41 4.34
N VAL A 166 -5.24 -5.50 3.62
CA VAL A 166 -4.50 -6.04 2.45
C VAL A 166 -3.03 -6.40 2.74
N GLY A 167 -2.75 -6.80 3.97
CA GLY A 167 -1.43 -7.07 4.51
C GLY A 167 -0.70 -5.82 4.99
N ALA A 168 -1.39 -4.70 5.21
CA ALA A 168 -0.78 -3.49 5.77
C ALA A 168 -0.20 -3.71 7.16
N SER A 169 -0.81 -4.54 7.99
CA SER A 169 -0.19 -4.91 9.26
C SER A 169 1.15 -5.64 9.08
N TYR A 170 1.36 -6.32 7.95
CA TYR A 170 2.64 -6.94 7.61
C TYR A 170 3.67 -5.92 7.12
N PHE A 171 3.33 -5.08 6.12
CA PHE A 171 4.32 -4.17 5.53
C PHE A 171 4.56 -2.89 6.34
N LEU A 172 3.53 -2.31 6.97
CA LEU A 172 3.70 -1.11 7.79
C LEU A 172 4.53 -1.40 9.04
N SER A 173 4.31 -2.55 9.69
CA SER A 173 5.02 -2.94 10.92
C SER A 173 6.53 -3.14 10.76
N ARG A 174 7.00 -3.22 9.51
CA ARG A 174 8.40 -3.39 9.14
C ARG A 174 9.05 -2.10 8.64
N LEU A 175 8.28 -1.02 8.54
CA LEU A 175 8.87 0.29 8.29
C LEU A 175 9.74 0.70 9.49
N PRO A 176 10.80 1.50 9.27
CA PRO A 176 11.72 1.85 10.33
C PRO A 176 11.06 2.56 11.51
N GLY A 177 11.48 2.20 12.74
CA GLY A 177 10.98 2.81 13.96
C GLY A 177 9.50 2.55 14.18
N PHE A 178 8.73 3.61 14.41
CA PHE A 178 7.26 3.61 14.54
C PHE A 178 6.58 4.34 13.37
N PHE A 179 7.28 4.43 12.22
CA PHE A 179 6.77 5.13 11.05
C PHE A 179 5.55 4.44 10.42
N GLY A 180 5.47 3.11 10.53
CA GLY A 180 4.30 2.33 10.07
C GLY A 180 3.02 2.70 10.80
N GLU A 181 3.09 2.80 12.13
CA GLU A 181 1.99 3.23 12.98
C GLU A 181 1.57 4.67 12.62
N TYR A 182 2.52 5.58 12.44
CA TYR A 182 2.21 6.94 11.99
C TYR A 182 1.43 6.95 10.66
N VAL A 183 1.96 6.29 9.63
CA VAL A 183 1.35 6.27 8.30
C VAL A 183 -0.03 5.63 8.31
N GLY A 184 -0.17 4.48 8.98
CA GLY A 184 -1.42 3.72 9.02
C GLY A 184 -2.51 4.36 9.88
N LEU A 185 -2.17 5.00 11.00
CA LEU A 185 -3.16 5.59 11.90
C LEU A 185 -3.66 6.94 11.39
N THR A 186 -2.76 7.76 10.85
CA THR A 186 -3.09 9.13 10.45
C THR A 186 -3.51 9.25 8.99
N GLY A 187 -3.40 8.18 8.20
CA GLY A 187 -3.58 8.23 6.74
C GLY A 187 -2.61 9.16 6.03
N ALA A 188 -1.38 9.30 6.57
CA ALA A 188 -0.40 10.25 6.03
C ALA A 188 -0.08 9.96 4.57
N ARG A 189 0.06 11.01 3.76
CA ARG A 189 0.45 10.88 2.35
C ARG A 189 1.97 10.90 2.24
N LEU A 190 2.51 9.90 1.54
CA LEU A 190 3.91 9.79 1.20
C LEU A 190 4.10 10.01 -0.31
N ASP A 191 5.03 10.87 -0.70
CA ASP A 191 5.44 10.97 -2.09
C ASP A 191 6.44 9.86 -2.48
N GLY A 192 6.78 9.79 -3.78
CA GLY A 192 7.68 8.76 -4.28
C GLY A 192 9.09 8.79 -3.68
N ALA A 193 9.57 9.95 -3.21
CA ALA A 193 10.87 10.06 -2.55
C ALA A 193 10.80 9.49 -1.13
N GLU A 194 9.71 9.80 -0.42
CA GLU A 194 9.44 9.26 0.92
C GLU A 194 9.25 7.75 0.89
N MET A 195 8.51 7.22 -0.09
CA MET A 195 8.36 5.78 -0.28
C MET A 195 9.71 5.08 -0.50
N LEU A 196 10.61 5.67 -1.30
CA LEU A 196 11.95 5.11 -1.51
C LEU A 196 12.74 5.13 -0.20
N ALA A 197 12.72 6.26 0.52
CA ALA A 197 13.49 6.44 1.73
C ALA A 197 13.05 5.50 2.86
N CYS A 198 11.75 5.23 3.01
CA CYS A 198 11.23 4.32 4.04
C CYS A 198 11.18 2.85 3.63
N GLY A 199 11.57 2.50 2.40
CA GLY A 199 11.61 1.12 1.89
C GLY A 199 10.35 0.62 1.18
N LEU A 200 9.24 1.38 1.23
CA LEU A 200 8.00 1.04 0.50
C LEU A 200 8.19 0.98 -1.02
N ALA A 201 9.10 1.77 -1.59
CA ALA A 201 9.55 1.65 -2.97
C ALA A 201 11.00 1.14 -3.01
N THR A 202 11.34 0.36 -4.02
CA THR A 202 12.72 -0.13 -4.21
C THR A 202 13.52 0.75 -5.17
N HIS A 203 12.84 1.44 -6.09
CA HIS A 203 13.48 2.30 -7.09
C HIS A 203 12.64 3.56 -7.30
N PHE A 204 13.30 4.64 -7.71
CA PHE A 204 12.65 5.87 -8.15
C PHE A 204 13.07 6.19 -9.57
N VAL A 205 12.10 6.23 -10.48
CA VAL A 205 12.34 6.49 -11.91
C VAL A 205 11.46 7.67 -12.36
N PRO A 206 12.03 8.72 -12.99
CA PRO A 206 11.23 9.81 -13.53
C PRO A 206 10.16 9.32 -14.50
N SER A 207 8.93 9.83 -14.39
CA SER A 207 7.80 9.31 -15.18
C SER A 207 8.02 9.43 -16.69
N SER A 208 8.83 10.39 -17.14
CA SER A 208 9.23 10.57 -18.55
C SER A 208 10.08 9.42 -19.11
N ARG A 209 10.73 8.62 -18.26
CA ARG A 209 11.58 7.49 -18.67
C ARG A 209 10.87 6.13 -18.64
N LEU A 210 9.63 6.06 -18.14
CA LEU A 210 8.92 4.79 -17.96
C LEU A 210 8.71 4.03 -19.27
N THR A 211 8.39 4.72 -20.36
CA THR A 211 8.20 4.08 -21.68
C THR A 211 9.48 3.37 -22.15
N ALA A 212 10.64 4.01 -21.97
CA ALA A 212 11.93 3.43 -22.32
C ALA A 212 12.29 2.27 -21.38
N LEU A 213 12.05 2.42 -20.07
CA LEU A 213 12.24 1.36 -19.09
C LEU A 213 11.42 0.10 -19.44
N GLU A 214 10.12 0.27 -19.74
CA GLU A 214 9.25 -0.85 -20.12
C GLU A 214 9.73 -1.55 -21.40
N ALA A 215 10.20 -0.78 -22.39
CA ALA A 215 10.75 -1.33 -23.62
C ALA A 215 12.02 -2.16 -23.37
N ASP A 216 12.90 -1.70 -22.47
CA ASP A 216 14.13 -2.43 -22.11
C ASP A 216 13.85 -3.68 -21.26
N LEU A 217 12.90 -3.60 -20.32
CA LEU A 217 12.45 -4.76 -19.55
C LEU A 217 11.87 -5.85 -20.46
N CYS A 218 11.17 -5.48 -21.54
CA CYS A 218 10.63 -6.42 -22.54
C CYS A 218 11.70 -7.18 -23.33
N LYS A 219 12.97 -6.75 -23.31
CA LYS A 219 14.08 -7.42 -24.00
C LYS A 219 14.64 -8.62 -23.21
N VAL A 220 14.04 -8.99 -22.07
CA VAL A 220 14.57 -10.06 -21.23
C VAL A 220 14.61 -11.40 -21.96
N GLY A 221 15.82 -11.85 -22.30
CA GLY A 221 16.11 -13.20 -22.82
C GLY A 221 16.85 -14.09 -21.82
N SER A 222 17.10 -13.60 -20.60
CA SER A 222 18.00 -14.21 -19.60
C SER A 222 17.38 -15.44 -18.91
N SER A 223 18.24 -16.40 -18.55
CA SER A 223 17.92 -17.49 -17.61
C SER A 223 17.68 -16.98 -16.17
N ASP A 224 18.24 -15.81 -15.84
CA ASP A 224 18.06 -15.12 -14.55
C ASP A 224 17.29 -13.80 -14.74
N PRO A 225 15.95 -13.81 -14.59
CA PRO A 225 15.12 -12.61 -14.73
C PRO A 225 15.28 -11.63 -13.56
N VAL A 226 15.74 -12.08 -12.39
CA VAL A 226 15.91 -11.22 -11.22
C VAL A 226 17.08 -10.28 -11.44
N THR A 227 18.25 -10.83 -11.76
CA THR A 227 19.47 -10.03 -11.99
C THR A 227 19.30 -9.11 -13.18
N PHE A 228 18.67 -9.59 -14.25
CA PHE A 228 18.37 -8.76 -15.42
C PHE A 228 17.47 -7.57 -15.06
N ALA A 229 16.34 -7.80 -14.39
CA ALA A 229 15.43 -6.73 -14.00
C ALA A 229 16.11 -5.73 -13.07
N SER A 230 16.90 -6.20 -12.09
CA SER A 230 17.63 -5.34 -11.17
C SER A 230 18.64 -4.44 -11.90
N ALA A 231 19.41 -4.98 -12.85
CA ALA A 231 20.39 -4.21 -13.61
C ALA A 231 19.73 -3.10 -14.44
N ILE A 232 18.64 -3.43 -15.15
CA ILE A 232 17.89 -2.45 -15.92
C ILE A 232 17.29 -1.38 -15.01
N LEU A 233 16.65 -1.77 -13.90
CA LEU A 233 16.03 -0.81 -12.97
C LEU A 233 17.07 0.15 -12.35
N ASN A 234 18.24 -0.35 -11.97
CA ASN A 234 19.33 0.47 -11.45
C ASN A 234 19.80 1.51 -12.48
N ALA A 235 19.90 1.15 -13.77
CA ALA A 235 20.30 2.09 -14.84
C ALA A 235 19.29 3.23 -15.08
N TYR A 236 18.03 3.04 -14.69
CA TYR A 236 16.97 4.05 -14.82
C TYR A 236 16.74 4.87 -13.55
N THR A 237 17.24 4.38 -12.42
CA THR A 237 16.97 4.95 -11.11
C THR A 237 17.68 6.28 -10.89
N LYS A 238 17.01 7.19 -10.19
CA LYS A 238 17.57 8.42 -9.65
C LYS A 238 17.40 8.44 -8.14
N HIS A 239 18.25 9.21 -7.47
CA HIS A 239 18.08 9.53 -6.05
C HIS A 239 17.29 10.84 -5.92
N PRO A 240 15.99 10.79 -5.58
CA PRO A 240 15.21 11.99 -5.33
C PRO A 240 15.64 12.65 -4.02
N LYS A 241 15.50 13.98 -3.94
CA LYS A 241 15.68 14.71 -2.68
C LYS A 241 14.37 14.66 -1.89
N LEU A 242 14.45 14.29 -0.62
CA LEU A 242 13.32 14.46 0.31
C LEU A 242 13.02 15.95 0.50
N LYS A 243 11.73 16.29 0.55
CA LYS A 243 11.29 17.64 0.90
C LYS A 243 11.73 17.97 2.33
N GLN A 244 12.11 19.22 2.60
CA GLN A 244 12.53 19.65 3.94
C GLN A 244 11.44 19.40 5.01
N HIS A 245 10.17 19.51 4.62
CA HIS A 245 9.02 19.24 5.47
C HIS A 245 8.47 17.81 5.32
N SER A 246 9.27 16.86 4.80
CA SER A 246 8.88 15.45 4.80
C SER A 246 8.80 14.92 6.23
N ALA A 247 7.79 14.08 6.52
CA ALA A 247 7.73 13.40 7.81
C ALA A 247 8.90 12.42 8.01
N TYR A 248 9.48 11.93 6.90
CA TYR A 248 10.60 11.00 6.87
C TYR A 248 11.96 11.69 6.63
N TYR A 249 12.02 13.02 6.62
CA TYR A 249 13.29 13.73 6.42
C TYR A 249 14.27 13.38 7.55
N ARG A 250 15.39 12.75 7.19
CA ARG A 250 16.52 12.52 8.11
C ARG A 250 17.66 13.43 7.69
N GLN A 251 18.04 14.35 8.56
CA GLN A 251 19.26 15.11 8.34
C GLN A 251 20.44 14.18 8.65
N VAL A 252 21.16 13.75 7.62
CA VAL A 252 22.46 13.11 7.83
C VAL A 252 23.38 14.20 8.33
N TYR A 253 23.59 14.26 9.64
CA TYR A 253 24.64 15.07 10.24
C TYR A 253 25.97 14.56 9.71
N ASN A 254 26.51 15.23 8.70
CA ASN A 254 27.90 15.05 8.34
C ASN A 254 28.68 15.79 9.43
N ILE A 255 29.19 15.06 10.43
CA ILE A 255 29.95 15.60 11.57
C ILE A 255 31.07 16.54 11.06
N PHE A 256 31.63 16.24 9.89
CA PHE A 256 32.59 17.08 9.18
C PHE A 256 32.07 18.46 8.76
N PHE A 257 30.81 18.57 8.33
CA PHE A 257 30.23 19.83 7.85
C PHE A 257 29.85 20.77 9.01
N HIS A 258 29.47 20.21 10.16
CA HIS A 258 29.19 20.98 11.36
C HIS A 258 30.47 21.57 11.98
N LEU A 259 31.56 20.78 12.04
CA LEU A 259 32.88 21.27 12.45
C LEU A 259 33.39 22.36 11.49
N LEU A 260 33.17 22.23 10.18
CA LEU A 260 33.57 23.23 9.19
C LEU A 260 32.77 24.54 9.31
N LEU A 261 31.46 24.47 9.57
CA LEU A 261 30.62 25.66 9.78
C LEU A 261 30.98 26.41 11.07
N LEU A 262 31.30 25.69 12.15
CA LEU A 262 31.77 26.28 13.41
C LEU A 262 33.17 26.92 13.29
N LEU A 263 33.99 26.47 12.33
CA LEU A 263 35.34 27.00 12.08
C LEU A 263 35.38 28.19 11.12
N VAL A 264 34.37 28.36 10.25
CA VAL A 264 34.42 29.33 9.14
C VAL A 264 33.50 30.54 9.35
N PHE A 265 32.50 30.46 10.24
CA PHE A 265 31.45 31.47 10.31
C PHE A 265 31.01 31.76 11.76
N GLU A 266 31.43 32.91 12.32
CA GLU A 266 30.69 33.58 13.39
C GLU A 266 29.37 34.07 12.79
N PHE A 267 28.28 33.30 12.96
CA PHE A 267 26.99 33.66 12.37
C PHE A 267 25.89 33.75 13.42
N ASP A 268 25.12 34.83 13.33
CA ASP A 268 23.98 35.21 14.15
C ASP A 268 22.93 34.08 14.28
N GLY A 269 22.43 33.90 15.51
CA GLY A 269 21.54 32.81 15.93
C GLY A 269 20.19 32.68 15.20
N TYR A 270 19.87 33.58 14.27
CA TYR A 270 18.64 33.57 13.48
C TYR A 270 18.66 32.54 12.32
N LEU A 271 19.82 32.25 11.72
CA LEU A 271 19.90 31.23 10.68
C LEU A 271 19.82 29.81 11.30
N LEU A 272 20.40 29.63 12.48
CA LEU A 272 20.38 28.37 13.23
C LEU A 272 18.97 27.97 13.70
N SER A 273 18.08 28.92 13.97
CA SER A 273 16.68 28.65 14.34
C SER A 273 15.85 28.17 13.16
N SER A 274 16.08 28.71 11.95
CA SER A 274 15.45 28.28 10.70
C SER A 274 15.87 26.84 10.32
N PHE A 275 17.16 26.53 10.44
CA PHE A 275 17.67 25.17 10.21
C PHE A 275 17.13 24.15 11.24
N ASN A 276 16.94 24.54 12.51
CA ASN A 276 16.42 23.68 13.59
C ASN A 276 14.91 23.36 13.53
N SER A 277 14.13 24.03 12.68
CA SER A 277 12.67 23.86 12.63
C SER A 277 12.19 22.61 11.88
N SER A 278 13.01 22.09 10.94
CA SER A 278 12.68 20.94 10.09
C SER A 278 13.06 19.58 10.70
N LEU A 279 13.57 19.60 11.94
CA LEU A 279 14.68 18.72 12.33
C LEU A 279 14.30 17.47 13.16
N ARG A 280 13.02 17.16 13.40
CA ARG A 280 12.67 16.11 14.42
C ARG A 280 11.42 15.27 14.14
N ARG A 281 10.83 15.30 12.94
CA ARG A 281 9.54 14.60 12.74
C ARG A 281 9.63 13.10 12.98
N LEU A 282 10.69 12.45 12.47
CA LEU A 282 10.94 11.03 12.76
C LEU A 282 11.17 10.78 14.26
N ASP A 283 11.95 11.61 14.95
CA ASP A 283 12.18 11.44 16.40
C ASP A 283 10.90 11.63 17.21
N VAL A 284 10.04 12.57 16.80
CA VAL A 284 8.71 12.79 17.40
C VAL A 284 7.83 11.58 17.10
N ILE A 285 7.83 11.06 15.87
CA ILE A 285 7.09 9.84 15.52
C ILE A 285 7.55 8.68 16.41
N ASP A 286 8.85 8.40 16.47
CA ASP A 286 9.38 7.29 17.26
C ASP A 286 9.09 7.44 18.76
N ARG A 287 9.14 8.67 19.29
CA ARG A 287 8.84 8.94 20.70
C ARG A 287 7.35 8.90 21.03
N CYS A 288 6.49 9.41 20.16
CA CYS A 288 5.05 9.51 20.42
C CYS A 288 4.30 8.25 20.01
N PHE A 289 4.61 7.66 18.85
CA PHE A 289 3.94 6.45 18.33
C PHE A 289 4.48 5.13 18.94
N SER A 290 5.53 5.20 19.77
CA SER A 290 5.98 4.06 20.60
C SER A 290 5.10 3.78 21.82
N ARG A 291 4.21 4.71 22.18
CA ARG A 291 3.32 4.59 23.35
C ARG A 291 2.33 3.43 23.19
N ARG A 292 1.93 2.78 24.29
CA ARG A 292 1.24 1.48 24.23
C ARG A 292 -0.19 1.60 23.68
N THR A 293 -0.88 2.71 23.97
CA THR A 293 -2.28 2.92 23.59
C THR A 293 -2.49 4.17 22.75
N MET A 294 -3.64 4.26 22.08
CA MET A 294 -3.98 5.45 21.27
C MET A 294 -4.09 6.71 22.13
N GLU A 295 -4.62 6.59 23.34
CA GLU A 295 -4.74 7.67 24.31
C GLU A 295 -3.36 8.21 24.70
N GLU A 296 -2.40 7.32 25.00
CA GLU A 296 -1.03 7.71 25.31
C GLU A 296 -0.31 8.34 24.11
N ILE A 297 -0.57 7.86 22.89
CA ILE A 297 0.00 8.45 21.65
C ILE A 297 -0.51 9.89 21.49
N ILE A 298 -1.82 10.11 21.57
CA ILE A 298 -2.42 11.45 21.43
C ILE A 298 -1.93 12.37 22.54
N SER A 299 -1.91 11.91 23.80
CA SER A 299 -1.40 12.69 24.93
C SER A 299 0.07 13.07 24.75
N ALA A 300 0.91 12.17 24.24
CA ALA A 300 2.31 12.46 23.95
C ALA A 300 2.47 13.50 22.83
N LEU A 301 1.65 13.44 21.78
CA LEU A 301 1.65 14.44 20.71
C LEU A 301 1.17 15.81 21.20
N GLU A 302 0.13 15.87 22.03
CA GLU A 302 -0.38 17.11 22.63
C GLU A 302 0.67 17.76 23.53
N LYS A 303 1.40 16.97 24.33
CA LYS A 303 2.52 17.46 25.12
C LYS A 303 3.63 18.04 24.24
N GLU A 304 4.04 17.34 23.19
CA GLU A 304 5.06 17.85 22.26
C GLU A 304 4.57 19.13 21.55
N ALA A 305 3.27 19.23 21.22
CA ALA A 305 2.69 20.44 20.61
C ALA A 305 2.70 21.67 21.55
N ILE A 306 2.57 21.46 22.87
CA ILE A 306 2.68 22.52 23.87
C ILE A 306 4.15 22.95 24.03
N GLU A 307 5.07 22.00 24.14
CA GLU A 307 6.50 22.29 24.33
C GLU A 307 7.12 22.93 23.08
N LYS A 308 6.71 22.50 21.88
CA LYS A 308 7.23 22.95 20.58
C LYS A 308 6.10 23.06 19.56
N PRO A 309 5.38 24.21 19.52
CA PRO A 309 4.30 24.42 18.58
C PRO A 309 4.74 24.17 17.13
N ASN A 310 4.07 23.24 16.46
CA ASN A 310 4.40 22.85 15.10
C ASN A 310 3.12 22.44 14.37
N GLU A 311 2.83 23.09 13.24
CA GLU A 311 1.62 22.85 12.45
C GLU A 311 1.49 21.39 11.99
N TRP A 312 2.60 20.68 11.76
CA TRP A 312 2.56 19.26 11.43
C TRP A 312 2.08 18.40 12.60
N ILE A 313 2.49 18.71 13.84
CA ILE A 313 2.02 17.98 15.04
C ILE A 313 0.53 18.27 15.24
N SER A 314 0.12 19.54 15.15
CA SER A 314 -1.28 19.94 15.26
C SER A 314 -2.15 19.29 14.18
N ALA A 315 -1.67 19.22 12.93
CA ALA A 315 -2.35 18.51 11.85
C ALA A 315 -2.45 17.00 12.11
N THR A 316 -1.41 16.39 12.67
CA THR A 316 -1.39 14.97 13.04
C THR A 316 -2.43 14.68 14.14
N ILE A 317 -2.49 15.50 15.20
CA ILE A 317 -3.50 15.38 16.26
C ILE A 317 -4.90 15.53 15.68
N ARG A 318 -5.13 16.52 14.80
CA ARG A 318 -6.43 16.72 14.15
C ARG A 318 -6.84 15.52 13.29
N ALA A 319 -5.90 14.92 12.55
CA ALA A 319 -6.16 13.72 11.76
C ALA A 319 -6.59 12.55 12.65
N LEU A 320 -5.84 12.28 13.73
CA LEU A 320 -6.18 11.24 14.70
C LEU A 320 -7.54 11.49 15.36
N LYS A 321 -7.83 12.70 15.82
CA LYS A 321 -9.11 13.04 16.46
C LYS A 321 -10.31 12.99 15.49
N LYS A 322 -10.07 13.08 14.19
CA LYS A 322 -11.11 13.00 13.16
C LYS A 322 -11.43 11.55 12.76
N ALA A 323 -10.47 10.64 12.86
CA ALA A 323 -10.64 9.24 12.50
C ALA A 323 -11.56 8.48 13.46
N SER A 324 -12.05 7.30 13.05
CA SER A 324 -12.87 6.45 13.90
C SER A 324 -12.07 5.96 15.12
N PRO A 325 -12.59 6.12 16.36
CA PRO A 325 -11.94 5.61 17.56
C PRO A 325 -11.75 4.08 17.54
N ALA A 326 -12.76 3.34 17.06
CA ALA A 326 -12.68 1.89 16.89
C ALA A 326 -11.57 1.53 15.90
N SER A 327 -11.57 2.16 14.72
CA SER A 327 -10.54 1.97 13.69
C SER A 327 -9.13 2.22 14.20
N LEU A 328 -8.91 3.30 14.95
CA LEU A 328 -7.58 3.63 15.48
C LEU A 328 -7.05 2.55 16.42
N LYS A 329 -7.87 2.08 17.36
CA LYS A 329 -7.46 1.06 18.33
C LYS A 329 -7.15 -0.28 17.66
N ILE A 330 -8.02 -0.75 16.76
CA ILE A 330 -7.80 -2.01 16.06
C ILE A 330 -6.61 -1.92 15.08
N SER A 331 -6.39 -0.77 14.46
CA SER A 331 -5.24 -0.53 13.56
C SER A 331 -3.91 -0.57 14.32
N LEU A 332 -3.83 0.12 15.46
CA LEU A 332 -2.62 0.14 16.29
C LEU A 332 -2.24 -1.28 16.73
N ARG A 333 -3.22 -2.05 17.23
CA ARG A 333 -3.01 -3.44 17.63
C ARG A 333 -2.59 -4.31 16.45
N SER A 334 -3.30 -4.24 15.33
CA SER A 334 -3.02 -5.07 14.14
C SER A 334 -1.61 -4.81 13.59
N ILE A 335 -1.20 -3.56 13.43
CA ILE A 335 0.16 -3.20 12.97
C ILE A 335 1.21 -3.78 13.92
N ARG A 336 1.03 -3.65 15.24
CA ARG A 336 2.03 -4.12 16.21
C ARG A 336 2.16 -5.64 16.25
N GLU A 337 1.03 -6.35 16.21
CA GLU A 337 1.05 -7.82 16.15
C GLU A 337 1.64 -8.31 14.81
N GLY A 338 1.40 -7.59 13.71
CA GLY A 338 1.96 -7.90 12.39
C GLY A 338 3.49 -7.89 12.32
N ARG A 339 4.16 -7.22 13.28
CA ARG A 339 5.62 -7.19 13.39
C ARG A 339 6.22 -8.59 13.64
N PHE A 340 5.46 -9.48 14.27
CA PHE A 340 5.89 -10.84 14.65
C PHE A 340 5.26 -11.95 13.80
N GLN A 341 4.56 -11.60 12.73
CA GLN A 341 3.80 -12.53 11.91
C GLN A 341 4.22 -12.51 10.44
N GLY A 342 4.02 -13.62 9.75
CA GLY A 342 4.10 -13.68 8.29
C GLY A 342 2.88 -13.02 7.63
N VAL A 343 2.98 -12.78 6.32
CA VAL A 343 1.90 -12.14 5.54
C VAL A 343 0.60 -12.94 5.58
N GLU A 344 0.69 -14.28 5.55
CA GLU A 344 -0.46 -15.18 5.61
C GLU A 344 -1.25 -15.01 6.92
N GLN A 345 -0.55 -15.03 8.07
CA GLN A 345 -1.20 -14.82 9.37
C GLN A 345 -1.81 -13.42 9.48
N CYS A 346 -1.14 -12.40 8.93
CA CYS A 346 -1.66 -11.05 8.90
C CYS A 346 -2.97 -10.96 8.10
N LEU A 347 -3.01 -11.53 6.89
CA LEU A 347 -4.20 -11.53 6.02
C LEU A 347 -5.38 -12.29 6.66
N ILE A 348 -5.12 -13.43 7.31
CA ILE A 348 -6.17 -14.18 8.03
C ILE A 348 -6.73 -13.35 9.19
N ARG A 349 -5.88 -12.69 9.98
CA ARG A 349 -6.34 -11.81 11.07
C ARG A 349 -7.13 -10.63 10.51
N GLU A 350 -6.60 -9.93 9.52
CA GLU A 350 -7.27 -8.81 8.87
C GLU A 350 -8.63 -9.24 8.29
N TYR A 351 -8.76 -10.47 7.78
CA TYR A 351 -10.04 -11.02 7.35
C TYR A 351 -11.07 -11.11 8.48
N ARG A 352 -10.68 -11.65 9.63
CA ARG A 352 -11.57 -11.70 10.81
C ARG A 352 -12.01 -10.31 11.24
N MET A 353 -11.04 -9.38 11.30
CA MET A 353 -11.30 -7.99 11.65
C MET A 353 -12.31 -7.34 10.68
N VAL A 354 -12.14 -7.51 9.36
CA VAL A 354 -13.08 -6.91 8.40
C VAL A 354 -14.45 -7.58 8.44
N CYS A 355 -14.54 -8.88 8.74
CA CYS A 355 -15.82 -9.53 8.97
C CYS A 355 -16.58 -8.89 10.14
N HIS A 356 -15.91 -8.64 11.27
CA HIS A 356 -16.53 -7.95 12.42
C HIS A 356 -16.92 -6.49 12.09
N VAL A 357 -16.10 -5.78 11.31
CA VAL A 357 -16.45 -4.45 10.78
C VAL A 357 -17.74 -4.51 9.92
N LEU A 358 -17.87 -5.51 9.06
CA LEU A 358 -19.04 -5.67 8.17
C LEU A 358 -20.29 -6.17 8.91
N LYS A 359 -20.14 -6.97 9.98
CA LYS A 359 -21.25 -7.40 10.85
C LYS A 359 -21.88 -6.22 11.59
N ARG A 360 -21.09 -5.18 11.90
CA ARG A 360 -21.54 -3.93 12.54
C ARG A 360 -22.14 -4.12 13.93
N GLU A 361 -21.76 -5.20 14.63
CA GLU A 361 -22.23 -5.49 15.99
C GLU A 361 -21.51 -4.64 17.04
N ILE A 362 -20.23 -4.31 16.78
CA ILE A 362 -19.39 -3.53 17.71
C ILE A 362 -19.45 -2.04 17.36
N SER A 363 -19.39 -1.72 16.07
CA SER A 363 -19.41 -0.34 15.54
C SER A 363 -20.02 -0.32 14.14
N LYS A 364 -20.67 0.80 13.79
CA LYS A 364 -21.22 1.06 12.45
C LYS A 364 -20.33 2.00 11.62
N ASP A 365 -19.11 2.27 12.09
CA ASP A 365 -18.25 3.32 11.55
C ASP A 365 -17.93 3.14 10.07
N PHE A 366 -17.75 1.91 9.57
CA PHE A 366 -17.46 1.73 8.14
C PHE A 366 -18.58 2.25 7.23
N VAL A 367 -19.83 2.01 7.61
CA VAL A 367 -21.01 2.52 6.88
C VAL A 367 -21.06 4.04 6.99
N GLU A 368 -20.87 4.57 8.19
CA GLU A 368 -20.90 6.01 8.41
C GLU A 368 -19.77 6.76 7.69
N GLY A 369 -18.56 6.20 7.68
CA GLY A 369 -17.41 6.74 6.97
C GLY A 369 -17.62 6.71 5.46
N CYS A 370 -18.15 5.60 4.91
CA CYS A 370 -18.54 5.53 3.50
C CYS A 370 -19.60 6.58 3.14
N ARG A 371 -20.62 6.76 3.99
CA ARG A 371 -21.63 7.82 3.82
C ARG A 371 -20.97 9.20 3.77
N ALA A 372 -20.20 9.55 4.79
CA ALA A 372 -19.60 10.88 4.94
C ALA A 372 -18.56 11.23 3.86
N VAL A 373 -17.73 10.25 3.44
CA VAL A 373 -16.58 10.51 2.56
C VAL A 373 -16.91 10.27 1.09
N VAL A 374 -17.69 9.23 0.77
CA VAL A 374 -17.88 8.77 -0.62
C VAL A 374 -19.24 9.19 -1.16
N ILE A 375 -20.30 9.08 -0.36
CA ILE A 375 -21.69 9.26 -0.81
C ILE A 375 -22.10 10.72 -0.68
N ASP A 376 -22.24 11.21 0.55
CA ASP A 376 -22.71 12.56 0.86
C ASP A 376 -21.57 13.58 0.71
N LYS A 377 -20.32 13.13 0.90
CA LYS A 377 -19.09 13.92 0.78
C LYS A 377 -19.05 15.14 1.71
N ASP A 378 -19.76 15.09 2.84
CA ASP A 378 -19.74 16.11 3.89
C ASP A 378 -18.43 16.09 4.71
N ARG A 379 -17.69 14.98 4.69
CA ARG A 379 -16.48 14.71 5.47
C ARG A 379 -16.65 14.93 6.98
N ASN A 380 -17.86 14.70 7.50
CA ASN A 380 -18.27 14.88 8.89
C ASN A 380 -18.96 13.62 9.45
N PRO A 381 -18.23 12.51 9.54
CA PRO A 381 -18.76 11.25 10.05
C PRO A 381 -19.15 11.35 11.54
N LYS A 382 -20.19 10.59 11.91
CA LYS A 382 -20.73 10.45 13.27
C LYS A 382 -20.39 9.09 13.85
N TRP A 383 -19.16 8.96 14.36
CA TRP A 383 -18.65 7.70 14.88
C TRP A 383 -19.43 7.17 16.07
N GLU A 384 -19.57 5.85 16.13
CA GLU A 384 -20.13 5.08 17.22
C GLU A 384 -19.24 3.83 17.41
N PRO A 385 -18.36 3.79 18.43
CA PRO A 385 -18.20 4.74 19.56
C PRO A 385 -17.65 6.13 19.17
N ARG A 386 -18.00 7.15 19.96
CA ARG A 386 -17.68 8.57 19.68
C ARG A 386 -16.28 8.99 20.13
N SER A 387 -15.70 8.27 21.09
CA SER A 387 -14.38 8.58 21.64
C SER A 387 -13.56 7.32 21.90
N LEU A 388 -12.26 7.50 22.16
CA LEU A 388 -11.37 6.38 22.47
C LEU A 388 -11.75 5.70 23.79
N GLU A 389 -12.24 6.47 24.76
CA GLU A 389 -12.64 5.99 26.09
C GLU A 389 -13.88 5.10 26.04
N GLU A 390 -14.80 5.36 25.10
CA GLU A 390 -15.97 4.52 24.86
C GLU A 390 -15.58 3.16 24.25
N MET A 391 -14.50 3.10 23.46
CA MET A 391 -14.00 1.87 22.87
C MET A 391 -13.18 1.06 23.88
N LYS A 392 -13.82 0.11 24.58
CA LYS A 392 -13.19 -0.72 25.63
C LYS A 392 -12.34 -1.85 25.05
N ASP A 393 -11.37 -2.33 25.84
CA ASP A 393 -10.42 -3.38 25.41
C ASP A 393 -11.11 -4.70 25.03
N ASN A 394 -12.18 -5.09 25.72
CA ASN A 394 -12.97 -6.26 25.35
C ASN A 394 -13.69 -6.09 24.00
N MET A 395 -14.12 -4.88 23.65
CA MET A 395 -14.67 -4.59 22.32
C MET A 395 -13.59 -4.67 21.25
N VAL A 396 -12.36 -4.23 21.56
CA VAL A 396 -11.21 -4.37 20.66
C VAL A 396 -10.90 -5.85 20.44
N GLU A 397 -10.87 -6.66 21.49
CA GLU A 397 -10.58 -8.11 21.41
C GLU A 397 -11.54 -8.83 20.45
N ARG A 398 -12.83 -8.52 20.51
CA ARG A 398 -13.84 -9.13 19.64
C ARG A 398 -13.55 -8.99 18.15
N TYR A 399 -12.86 -7.93 17.70
CA TYR A 399 -12.45 -7.81 16.29
C TYR A 399 -11.42 -8.85 15.84
N PHE A 400 -10.67 -9.44 16.78
CA PHE A 400 -9.57 -10.40 16.50
C PHE A 400 -10.02 -11.86 16.71
N GLU A 401 -11.16 -12.05 17.37
CA GLU A 401 -11.80 -13.34 17.56
C GLU A 401 -12.32 -13.92 16.23
N ARG A 402 -12.48 -15.24 16.19
CA ARG A 402 -13.16 -15.88 15.06
C ARG A 402 -14.62 -15.43 15.06
N VAL A 403 -15.23 -15.42 13.88
CA VAL A 403 -16.65 -15.11 13.79
C VAL A 403 -17.42 -16.38 14.18
N ASP A 404 -18.04 -16.36 15.36
CA ASP A 404 -18.88 -17.45 15.83
C ASP A 404 -20.23 -17.42 15.08
N GLU A 405 -20.48 -18.41 14.22
CA GLU A 405 -21.80 -18.65 13.61
C GLU A 405 -22.10 -20.15 13.56
N GLU A 406 -23.36 -20.50 13.83
CA GLU A 406 -23.89 -21.88 13.76
C GLU A 406 -23.95 -22.42 12.31
N ASP A 407 -23.95 -21.54 11.30
CA ASP A 407 -24.20 -21.86 9.89
C ASP A 407 -22.96 -21.75 8.98
N GLY A 408 -21.96 -22.60 9.23
CA GLY A 408 -20.94 -22.97 8.22
C GLY A 408 -20.04 -21.85 7.70
N TRP A 409 -19.89 -20.74 8.43
CA TRP A 409 -18.89 -19.72 8.09
C TRP A 409 -17.48 -20.28 8.32
N GLU A 410 -16.60 -20.04 7.36
CA GLU A 410 -15.21 -20.45 7.44
C GLU A 410 -14.28 -19.24 7.38
N ASP A 411 -13.18 -19.36 8.11
CA ASP A 411 -12.08 -18.41 8.10
C ASP A 411 -11.45 -18.27 6.70
N LEU A 412 -10.58 -17.27 6.50
CA LEU A 412 -9.90 -17.09 5.23
C LEU A 412 -9.07 -18.32 4.88
N LYS A 413 -9.48 -19.05 3.84
CA LYS A 413 -8.72 -20.18 3.30
C LYS A 413 -7.72 -19.69 2.26
N LEU A 414 -6.44 -19.70 2.64
CA LEU A 414 -5.33 -19.41 1.75
C LEU A 414 -4.73 -20.74 1.26
N SER A 415 -4.58 -20.89 -0.06
CA SER A 415 -4.02 -22.12 -0.62
C SER A 415 -2.54 -22.25 -0.25
N PRO A 416 -2.04 -23.46 0.09
CA PRO A 416 -0.61 -23.70 0.26
C PRO A 416 0.16 -23.35 -1.01
N ARG A 417 1.32 -22.70 -0.88
CA ARG A 417 2.12 -22.21 -2.00
C ARG A 417 3.47 -22.92 -1.99
N LYS A 418 3.80 -23.65 -3.06
CA LYS A 418 5.00 -24.52 -3.15
C LYS A 418 6.34 -23.77 -3.00
N ASN A 419 6.33 -22.46 -3.16
CA ASN A 419 7.52 -21.62 -3.27
C ASN A 419 7.66 -20.62 -2.11
N LEU A 420 7.12 -20.91 -0.92
CA LEU A 420 7.41 -20.15 0.30
C LEU A 420 8.93 -20.25 0.57
N PRO A 421 9.74 -19.21 0.28
CA PRO A 421 11.12 -19.24 0.72
C PRO A 421 11.09 -19.25 2.26
N ALA A 422 11.88 -20.11 2.88
CA ALA A 422 11.97 -20.26 4.34
C ALA A 422 12.28 -18.95 5.08
N LEU A 423 12.66 -17.88 4.36
CA LEU A 423 12.66 -16.51 4.84
C LEU A 423 12.02 -15.59 3.78
N ILE A 424 10.70 -15.37 3.85
CA ILE A 424 10.17 -14.04 3.51
C ILE A 424 10.45 -13.15 4.72
N ILE A 425 11.73 -12.79 4.91
CA ILE A 425 12.00 -11.47 5.48
C ILE A 425 11.41 -10.53 4.43
N ALA A 426 10.30 -9.85 4.77
CA ALA A 426 9.81 -8.78 3.94
C ALA A 426 11.03 -7.90 3.63
N LYS A 427 11.30 -7.69 2.35
CA LYS A 427 12.31 -6.72 1.91
C LYS A 427 11.73 -5.32 2.11
N LEU A 428 11.55 -4.97 3.38
CA LEU A 428 11.18 -3.68 3.94
C LEU A 428 12.14 -3.41 5.09
#